data_AF-A0A432FTI3-F1
#
_entry.id   AF-A0A432FTI3-F1
#
_cell.length_a   1.000
_cell.length_b   1.000
_cell.length_c   1.000
_cell.angle_alpha   90.00
_cell.angle_beta   90.00
_cell.angle_gamma   90.00
#
_symmetry.space_group_name_H-M   'P 1'
#
loop_
_entity.id
_entity.type
_entity.pdbx_description
1 polymer ?
#
loop_
_entity_poly.entity_id
_entity_poly.type
_entity_poly.pdbx_seq_one_letter_code
_entity_poly.pdbx_strand_id
1 'polypeptide(L)'
;MRLLLFLLLAVSWTSAPALPPLQLYVELTPAGGTLRPEPGTYSGPVVIRKPITIEGEGEVTIDAGGEGTVLSILADGATVRGLHLTHSGTSHDSVDAGILVKADRVTVENNLIDESLFGIHLSNANDNVIRNNRISSLTDRDISIRGDAIRVWYSHGNLIENNEVSHARDLVFSNAAENRIVGNRIRHSRISMEFVYSPDNEVTGNRLEHNFTGVTVIYSEAITLSDNSTRVDDNWLAGRVAEVRRLDANGTPWMTTEPIYRIKPMWRVLLNGKDISYAGGTEMQITPGDELHIFPPGR
;
A
#
# COMPACT_ATOMS: atom_id res chain seq x y z
N MET A 1 6.20 -68.16 24.62
CA MET A 1 4.85 -67.71 24.22
C MET A 1 4.68 -66.25 24.63
N ARG A 2 4.82 -65.31 23.68
CA ARG A 2 4.29 -63.94 23.74
C ARG A 2 4.42 -63.33 22.35
N LEU A 3 3.33 -63.42 21.61
CA LEU A 3 3.14 -62.82 20.28
C LEU A 3 2.65 -61.38 20.53
N LEU A 4 3.43 -60.37 20.17
CA LEU A 4 2.98 -58.98 20.20
C LEU A 4 2.44 -58.64 18.81
N LEU A 5 1.13 -58.42 18.73
CA LEU A 5 0.41 -58.01 17.54
C LEU A 5 0.55 -56.49 17.39
N PHE A 6 1.28 -56.01 16.37
CA PHE A 6 1.31 -54.59 16.02
C PHE A 6 0.10 -54.25 15.14
N LEU A 7 -0.80 -53.42 15.68
CA LEU A 7 -1.92 -52.85 14.94
C LEU A 7 -1.40 -51.63 14.16
N LEU A 8 -1.29 -51.74 12.83
CA LEU A 8 -1.00 -50.60 11.95
C LEU A 8 -2.26 -49.76 11.78
N LEU A 9 -2.32 -48.60 12.45
CA LEU A 9 -3.26 -47.53 12.15
C LEU A 9 -2.82 -46.86 10.84
N ALA A 10 -3.53 -47.14 9.75
CA ALA A 10 -3.40 -46.40 8.51
C ALA A 10 -4.02 -45.01 8.70
N VAL A 11 -3.17 -44.01 8.96
CA VAL A 11 -3.57 -42.60 8.89
C VAL A 11 -3.73 -42.28 7.40
N SER A 12 -4.97 -42.09 6.96
CA SER A 12 -5.26 -41.61 5.60
C SER A 12 -4.97 -40.11 5.54
N TRP A 13 -3.84 -39.73 4.94
CA TRP A 13 -3.55 -38.35 4.61
C TRP A 13 -4.41 -37.99 3.38
N THR A 14 -5.55 -37.36 3.60
CA THR A 14 -6.28 -36.69 2.51
C THR A 14 -5.49 -35.44 2.14
N SER A 15 -4.60 -35.54 1.15
CA SER A 15 -4.01 -34.35 0.52
C SER A 15 -5.15 -33.56 -0.13
N ALA A 16 -5.28 -32.28 0.21
CA ALA A 16 -6.15 -31.38 -0.54
C ALA A 16 -5.76 -31.42 -2.03
N PRO A 17 -6.71 -31.37 -2.97
CA PRO A 17 -6.39 -31.35 -4.39
C PRO A 17 -5.51 -30.14 -4.70
N ALA A 18 -4.41 -30.36 -5.43
CA ALA A 18 -3.53 -29.29 -5.85
C ALA A 18 -4.25 -28.34 -6.81
N LEU A 19 -4.13 -27.03 -6.58
CA LEU A 19 -4.72 -26.02 -7.45
C LEU A 19 -4.13 -26.09 -8.86
N PRO A 20 -4.95 -25.91 -9.92
CA PRO A 20 -4.45 -25.88 -11.30
C PRO A 20 -3.44 -24.73 -11.48
N PRO A 21 -2.27 -24.95 -12.12
CA PRO A 21 -1.27 -23.90 -12.27
C PRO A 21 -1.69 -22.89 -13.35
N LEU A 22 -1.81 -21.60 -13.01
CA LEU A 22 -2.17 -20.59 -14.00
C LEU A 22 -1.08 -20.41 -15.06
N GLN A 23 0.19 -20.65 -14.69
CA GLN A 23 1.34 -20.49 -15.59
C GLN A 23 1.17 -21.25 -16.91
N LEU A 24 0.57 -22.44 -16.89
CA LEU A 24 0.36 -23.23 -18.11
C LEU A 24 -0.50 -22.47 -19.13
N TYR A 25 -1.56 -21.80 -18.68
CA TYR A 25 -2.43 -21.02 -19.55
C TYR A 25 -1.74 -19.75 -20.07
N VAL A 26 -0.88 -19.13 -19.25
CA VAL A 26 -0.01 -18.03 -19.68
C VAL A 26 0.91 -18.48 -20.82
N GLU A 27 1.55 -19.64 -20.69
CA GLU A 27 2.44 -20.17 -21.74
C GLU A 27 1.69 -20.51 -23.03
N LEU A 28 0.45 -20.99 -22.94
CA LEU A 28 -0.37 -21.31 -24.12
C LEU A 28 -0.96 -20.07 -24.80
N THR A 29 -1.03 -18.92 -24.13
CA THR A 29 -1.59 -17.69 -24.69
C THR A 29 -0.59 -17.04 -25.67
N PRO A 30 -0.93 -16.83 -26.95
CA PRO A 30 -0.01 -16.17 -27.90
C PRO A 30 0.37 -14.74 -27.45
N ALA A 31 1.53 -14.25 -27.87
CA ALA A 31 1.89 -12.85 -27.66
C ALA A 31 0.84 -11.92 -28.32
N GLY A 32 0.50 -10.83 -27.63
CA GLY A 32 -0.63 -9.94 -27.95
C GLY A 32 -2.01 -10.52 -27.61
N GLY A 33 -2.08 -11.77 -27.15
CA GLY A 33 -3.33 -12.46 -26.81
C GLY A 33 -3.91 -12.05 -25.46
N THR A 34 -5.16 -12.44 -25.24
CA THR A 34 -5.85 -12.30 -23.96
C THR A 34 -6.13 -13.68 -23.36
N LEU A 35 -5.66 -13.89 -22.14
CA LEU A 35 -6.01 -15.02 -21.30
C LEU A 35 -7.22 -14.64 -20.43
N ARG A 36 -8.31 -15.39 -20.58
CA ARG A 36 -9.49 -15.36 -19.72
C ARG A 36 -9.67 -16.74 -19.08
N PRO A 37 -9.12 -16.97 -17.87
CA PRO A 37 -9.34 -18.22 -17.17
C PRO A 37 -10.81 -18.36 -16.78
N GLU A 38 -11.28 -19.60 -16.64
CA GLU A 38 -12.58 -19.83 -16.02
C GLU A 38 -12.56 -19.38 -14.55
N PRO A 39 -13.69 -18.97 -13.97
CA PRO A 39 -13.80 -18.64 -12.54
C PRO A 39 -13.20 -19.73 -11.64
N GLY A 40 -12.39 -19.32 -10.66
CA GLY A 40 -11.78 -20.25 -9.71
C GLY A 40 -10.41 -19.83 -9.18
N THR A 41 -9.80 -20.73 -8.41
CA THR A 41 -8.49 -20.53 -7.79
C THR A 41 -7.42 -21.34 -8.50
N TYR A 42 -6.30 -20.69 -8.79
CA TYR A 42 -5.15 -21.26 -9.48
C TYR A 42 -3.90 -21.11 -8.61
N SER A 43 -2.97 -22.06 -8.73
CA SER A 43 -1.66 -21.94 -8.09
C SER A 43 -0.76 -20.96 -8.85
N GLY A 44 -0.10 -20.10 -8.08
CA GLY A 44 1.11 -19.38 -8.48
C GLY A 44 2.38 -20.22 -8.23
N PRO A 45 3.56 -19.64 -8.47
CA PRO A 45 3.78 -18.30 -9.00
C PRO A 45 3.47 -18.20 -10.49
N VAL A 46 3.14 -16.99 -10.94
CA VAL A 46 2.89 -16.67 -12.35
C VAL A 46 3.94 -15.70 -12.87
N VAL A 47 4.47 -15.94 -14.06
CA VAL A 47 5.47 -15.10 -14.71
C VAL A 47 5.05 -14.79 -16.14
N ILE A 48 4.85 -13.51 -16.43
CA ILE A 48 4.49 -13.00 -17.75
C ILE A 48 5.76 -12.56 -18.48
N ARG A 49 6.15 -13.31 -19.51
CA ARG A 49 7.36 -13.06 -20.33
C ARG A 49 7.07 -12.58 -21.75
N LYS A 50 5.80 -12.38 -22.08
CA LYS A 50 5.32 -11.91 -23.38
C LYS A 50 4.17 -10.92 -23.17
N PRO A 51 3.99 -9.95 -24.07
CA PRO A 51 2.96 -8.93 -23.93
C PRO A 51 1.58 -9.58 -24.08
N ILE A 52 0.91 -9.89 -22.98
CA ILE A 52 -0.43 -10.47 -22.99
C ILE A 52 -1.33 -9.69 -22.04
N THR A 53 -2.63 -9.88 -22.19
CA THR A 53 -3.62 -9.46 -21.18
C THR A 53 -4.06 -10.68 -20.38
N ILE A 54 -4.01 -10.61 -19.05
CA ILE A 54 -4.71 -11.53 -18.16
C ILE A 54 -5.93 -10.80 -17.60
N GLU A 55 -7.11 -11.38 -17.83
CA GLU A 55 -8.41 -10.83 -17.45
C GLU A 55 -9.12 -11.85 -16.55
N GLY A 56 -9.34 -11.49 -15.29
CA GLY A 56 -10.00 -12.34 -14.30
C GLY A 56 -11.47 -12.01 -14.05
N GLU A 57 -11.96 -10.86 -14.53
CA GLU A 57 -13.36 -10.41 -14.37
C GLU A 57 -13.85 -10.36 -12.90
N GLY A 58 -12.94 -10.36 -11.92
CA GLY A 58 -13.24 -10.40 -10.49
C GLY A 58 -13.45 -11.80 -9.91
N GLU A 59 -13.35 -12.85 -10.73
CA GLU A 59 -13.74 -14.23 -10.38
C GLU A 59 -12.55 -15.21 -10.38
N VAL A 60 -11.33 -14.71 -10.67
CA VAL A 60 -10.11 -15.53 -10.73
C VAL A 60 -9.16 -15.17 -9.60
N THR A 61 -8.79 -16.16 -8.80
CA THR A 61 -7.78 -16.04 -7.72
C THR A 61 -6.48 -16.73 -8.12
N ILE A 62 -5.35 -16.07 -7.87
CA ILE A 62 -4.01 -16.66 -7.91
C ILE A 62 -3.50 -16.73 -6.47
N ASP A 63 -3.23 -17.94 -6.01
CA ASP A 63 -2.74 -18.23 -4.66
C ASP A 63 -1.31 -18.78 -4.76
N ALA A 64 -0.34 -18.09 -4.15
CA ALA A 64 1.06 -18.54 -4.13
C ALA A 64 1.41 -19.43 -2.94
N GLY A 65 0.46 -19.78 -2.08
CA GLY A 65 0.63 -20.74 -1.00
C GLY A 65 1.57 -20.29 0.12
N GLY A 66 1.85 -18.99 0.22
CA GLY A 66 2.75 -18.43 1.23
C GLY A 66 4.23 -18.46 0.84
N GLU A 67 4.55 -18.62 -0.45
CA GLU A 67 5.93 -18.65 -0.96
C GLU A 67 6.13 -17.68 -2.14
N GLY A 68 7.18 -16.84 -2.05
CA GLY A 68 7.62 -15.99 -3.15
C GLY A 68 6.61 -14.93 -3.58
N THR A 69 6.77 -14.43 -4.81
CA THR A 69 5.87 -13.45 -5.41
C THR A 69 4.74 -14.15 -6.16
N VAL A 70 3.50 -13.67 -6.01
CA VAL A 70 2.32 -14.30 -6.64
C VAL A 70 2.36 -14.16 -8.16
N LEU A 71 2.57 -12.95 -8.67
CA LEU A 71 2.66 -12.68 -10.10
C LEU A 71 3.81 -11.73 -10.45
N SER A 72 4.63 -12.10 -11.43
CA SER A 72 5.74 -11.29 -11.95
C SER A 72 5.51 -10.90 -13.40
N ILE A 73 5.54 -9.61 -13.70
CA ILE A 73 5.41 -9.04 -15.05
C ILE A 73 6.79 -8.62 -15.53
N LEU A 74 7.31 -9.33 -16.53
CA LEU A 74 8.64 -9.13 -17.10
C LEU A 74 8.60 -8.71 -18.58
N ALA A 75 7.40 -8.48 -19.13
CA ALA A 75 7.21 -8.10 -20.50
C ALA A 75 6.47 -6.77 -20.60
N ASP A 76 7.05 -5.85 -21.37
CA ASP A 76 6.46 -4.54 -21.62
C ASP A 76 5.08 -4.65 -22.26
N GLY A 77 4.21 -3.69 -21.97
CA GLY A 77 2.87 -3.63 -22.59
C GLY A 77 1.90 -4.71 -22.11
N ALA A 78 2.27 -5.53 -21.12
CA ALA A 78 1.35 -6.49 -20.53
C ALA A 78 0.22 -5.79 -19.76
N THR A 79 -0.93 -6.45 -19.66
CA THR A 79 -2.05 -5.97 -18.83
C THR A 79 -2.49 -7.08 -17.89
N VAL A 80 -2.70 -6.73 -16.61
CA VAL A 80 -3.19 -7.63 -15.57
C VAL A 80 -4.37 -6.96 -14.89
N ARG A 81 -5.56 -7.56 -15.00
CA ARG A 81 -6.76 -6.97 -14.43
C ARG A 81 -7.81 -7.95 -13.94
N GLY A 82 -8.60 -7.49 -12.97
CA GLY A 82 -9.74 -8.23 -12.43
C GLY A 82 -9.35 -9.51 -11.70
N LEU A 83 -8.12 -9.58 -11.16
CA LEU A 83 -7.64 -10.75 -10.42
C LEU A 83 -7.70 -10.51 -8.92
N HIS A 84 -7.84 -11.59 -8.18
CA HIS A 84 -7.48 -11.67 -6.77
C HIS A 84 -6.10 -12.33 -6.64
N LEU A 85 -5.12 -11.65 -6.04
CA LEU A 85 -3.77 -12.18 -5.83
C LEU A 85 -3.49 -12.25 -4.33
N THR A 86 -3.15 -13.44 -3.84
CA THR A 86 -3.11 -13.69 -2.39
C THR A 86 -2.00 -14.65 -1.98
N HIS A 87 -1.71 -14.67 -0.68
CA HIS A 87 -0.74 -15.53 -0.01
C HIS A 87 0.66 -15.48 -0.64
N SER A 88 1.26 -14.28 -0.74
CA SER A 88 2.68 -14.19 -1.08
C SER A 88 3.55 -14.80 0.03
N GLY A 89 4.84 -14.98 -0.27
CA GLY A 89 5.87 -15.20 0.72
C GLY A 89 6.08 -14.00 1.65
N THR A 90 7.04 -14.14 2.55
CA THR A 90 7.22 -13.22 3.69
C THR A 90 8.65 -12.71 3.83
N SER A 91 9.46 -12.88 2.79
CA SER A 91 10.85 -12.43 2.74
C SER A 91 10.95 -10.96 2.31
N HIS A 92 11.59 -10.15 3.17
CA HIS A 92 11.93 -8.76 2.86
C HIS A 92 13.11 -8.67 1.88
N ASP A 93 13.99 -9.67 1.85
CA ASP A 93 15.19 -9.68 1.01
C ASP A 93 14.85 -9.92 -0.46
N SER A 94 13.94 -10.87 -0.73
CA SER A 94 13.41 -11.12 -2.08
C SER A 94 12.26 -10.19 -2.46
N VAL A 95 11.74 -9.41 -1.50
CA VAL A 95 10.59 -8.51 -1.67
C VAL A 95 9.38 -9.28 -2.21
N ASP A 96 8.99 -10.33 -1.48
CA ASP A 96 7.86 -11.19 -1.86
C ASP A 96 6.57 -10.35 -1.97
N ALA A 97 6.01 -10.28 -3.18
CA ALA A 97 4.90 -9.37 -3.48
C ALA A 97 3.67 -10.08 -4.04
N GLY A 98 2.51 -9.43 -3.98
CA GLY A 98 1.36 -9.81 -4.79
C GLY A 98 1.68 -9.64 -6.29
N ILE A 99 2.21 -8.49 -6.67
CA ILE A 99 2.66 -8.24 -8.05
C ILE A 99 4.06 -7.61 -8.05
N LEU A 100 4.98 -8.22 -8.79
CA LEU A 100 6.25 -7.62 -9.18
C LEU A 100 6.17 -7.14 -10.63
N VAL A 101 6.52 -5.89 -10.89
CA VAL A 101 6.64 -5.30 -12.23
C VAL A 101 8.10 -4.93 -12.49
N LYS A 102 8.70 -5.56 -13.51
CA LYS A 102 10.05 -5.28 -14.03
C LYS A 102 9.99 -5.09 -15.55
N ALA A 103 9.08 -4.22 -15.98
CA ALA A 103 8.76 -3.97 -17.38
C ALA A 103 8.13 -2.58 -17.51
N ASP A 104 8.12 -2.05 -18.74
CA ASP A 104 7.58 -0.74 -19.04
C ASP A 104 6.19 -0.81 -19.68
N ARG A 105 5.42 0.28 -19.58
CA ARG A 105 4.10 0.42 -20.25
C ARG A 105 3.11 -0.69 -19.88
N VAL A 106 3.24 -1.25 -18.68
CA VAL A 106 2.34 -2.25 -18.10
C VAL A 106 1.12 -1.56 -17.51
N THR A 107 -0.04 -2.21 -17.62
CA THR A 107 -1.26 -1.80 -16.92
C THR A 107 -1.64 -2.84 -15.86
N VAL A 108 -1.71 -2.43 -14.61
CA VAL A 108 -2.20 -3.23 -13.48
C VAL A 108 -3.46 -2.57 -12.93
N GLU A 109 -4.63 -3.16 -13.16
CA GLU A 109 -5.89 -2.49 -12.84
C GLU A 109 -6.99 -3.37 -12.25
N ASN A 110 -7.82 -2.80 -11.39
CA ASN A 110 -9.00 -3.46 -10.84
C ASN A 110 -8.69 -4.81 -10.15
N ASN A 111 -7.50 -4.96 -9.56
CA ASN A 111 -7.13 -6.17 -8.84
C ASN A 111 -7.38 -6.04 -7.33
N LEU A 112 -7.67 -7.16 -6.68
CA LEU A 112 -7.64 -7.31 -5.23
C LEU A 112 -6.32 -7.99 -4.85
N ILE A 113 -5.56 -7.37 -3.95
CA ILE A 113 -4.29 -7.91 -3.45
C ILE A 113 -4.35 -7.90 -1.94
N ASP A 114 -4.33 -9.09 -1.34
CA ASP A 114 -4.29 -9.28 0.11
C ASP A 114 -3.34 -10.40 0.49
N GLU A 115 -3.19 -10.62 1.80
CA GLU A 115 -2.29 -11.64 2.39
C GLU A 115 -0.91 -11.70 1.70
N SER A 116 -0.41 -10.52 1.33
CA SER A 116 0.86 -10.33 0.63
C SER A 116 1.76 -9.44 1.47
N LEU A 117 3.06 -9.76 1.55
CA LEU A 117 3.99 -8.94 2.31
C LEU A 117 4.14 -7.56 1.67
N PHE A 118 4.50 -7.52 0.38
CA PHE A 118 4.43 -6.32 -0.45
C PHE A 118 3.23 -6.42 -1.39
N GLY A 119 2.53 -5.31 -1.65
CA GLY A 119 1.38 -5.33 -2.55
C GLY A 119 1.82 -5.37 -4.01
N ILE A 120 2.21 -4.21 -4.54
CA ILE A 120 2.74 -4.03 -5.90
C ILE A 120 4.14 -3.43 -5.81
N HIS A 121 5.13 -4.11 -6.39
CA HIS A 121 6.52 -3.66 -6.44
C HIS A 121 6.94 -3.35 -7.89
N LEU A 122 7.19 -2.08 -8.19
CA LEU A 122 7.81 -1.63 -9.44
C LEU A 122 9.32 -1.54 -9.22
N SER A 123 10.09 -2.24 -10.06
CA SER A 123 11.54 -2.31 -9.97
C SER A 123 12.13 -2.14 -11.37
N ASN A 124 12.76 -1.00 -11.65
CA ASN A 124 13.23 -0.63 -12.99
C ASN A 124 12.10 -0.71 -14.03
N ALA A 125 10.95 -0.09 -13.72
CA ALA A 125 9.71 -0.19 -14.47
C ALA A 125 9.13 1.21 -14.71
N ASN A 126 9.03 1.62 -15.98
CA ASN A 126 8.67 2.98 -16.35
C ASN A 126 7.36 3.07 -17.14
N ASP A 127 6.73 4.24 -17.09
CA ASP A 127 5.53 4.58 -17.86
C ASP A 127 4.37 3.59 -17.64
N ASN A 128 4.26 3.02 -16.44
CA ASN A 128 3.23 2.06 -16.09
C ASN A 128 1.98 2.76 -15.52
N VAL A 129 0.85 2.06 -15.61
CA VAL A 129 -0.42 2.47 -15.03
C VAL A 129 -0.83 1.48 -13.96
N ILE A 130 -0.90 1.94 -12.72
CA ILE A 130 -1.36 1.19 -11.55
C ILE A 130 -2.64 1.84 -11.05
N ARG A 131 -3.81 1.26 -11.37
CA ARG A 131 -5.08 1.94 -11.10
C ARG A 131 -6.21 1.08 -10.53
N ASN A 132 -7.07 1.68 -9.70
CA ASN A 132 -8.27 1.02 -9.17
C ASN A 132 -7.99 -0.31 -8.44
N ASN A 133 -6.78 -0.54 -7.95
CA ASN A 133 -6.46 -1.76 -7.19
C ASN A 133 -6.84 -1.57 -5.72
N ARG A 134 -7.24 -2.65 -5.06
CA ARG A 134 -7.44 -2.71 -3.61
C ARG A 134 -6.33 -3.53 -3.00
N ILE A 135 -5.59 -2.94 -2.07
CA ILE A 135 -4.33 -3.51 -1.57
C ILE A 135 -4.33 -3.52 -0.04
N SER A 136 -4.09 -4.68 0.54
CA SER A 136 -3.75 -4.85 1.96
C SER A 136 -2.59 -5.80 2.15
N SER A 137 -1.84 -5.61 3.24
CA SER A 137 -0.70 -6.45 3.60
C SER A 137 -1.16 -7.61 4.50
N LEU A 138 -0.22 -8.47 4.93
CA LEU A 138 -0.36 -9.41 6.07
C LEU A 138 -0.91 -8.72 7.33
N THR A 139 -2.23 -8.81 7.54
CA THR A 139 -2.94 -8.03 8.57
C THR A 139 -2.78 -8.60 9.99
N ASP A 140 -2.30 -9.84 10.10
CA ASP A 140 -1.97 -10.53 11.35
C ASP A 140 -0.62 -10.07 11.95
N ARG A 141 0.18 -9.31 11.21
CA ARG A 141 1.49 -8.81 11.65
C ARG A 141 1.43 -7.40 12.21
N ASP A 142 2.38 -7.07 13.07
CA ASP A 142 2.62 -5.68 13.47
C ASP A 142 2.94 -4.81 12.24
N ILE A 143 2.41 -3.58 12.22
CA ILE A 143 2.53 -2.67 11.09
C ILE A 143 3.99 -2.35 10.71
N SER A 144 4.91 -2.38 11.67
CA SER A 144 6.34 -2.07 11.45
C SER A 144 7.08 -3.12 10.62
N ILE A 145 6.61 -4.37 10.62
CA ILE A 145 7.22 -5.52 9.92
C ILE A 145 6.42 -5.98 8.69
N ARG A 146 5.36 -5.24 8.32
CA ARG A 146 4.67 -5.40 7.04
C ARG A 146 5.54 -4.87 5.90
N GLY A 147 5.28 -5.31 4.68
CA GLY A 147 5.89 -4.69 3.51
C GLY A 147 5.09 -3.48 3.03
N ASP A 148 5.62 -2.83 2.01
CA ASP A 148 5.01 -1.66 1.41
C ASP A 148 3.86 -2.09 0.49
N ALA A 149 2.72 -1.39 0.56
CA ALA A 149 1.59 -1.67 -0.31
C ALA A 149 1.92 -1.38 -1.77
N ILE A 150 2.59 -0.25 -2.03
CA ILE A 150 3.14 0.07 -3.34
C ILE A 150 4.59 0.53 -3.13
N ARG A 151 5.52 -0.21 -3.72
CA ARG A 151 6.94 0.12 -3.72
C ARG A 151 7.37 0.48 -5.13
N VAL A 152 7.89 1.69 -5.31
CA VAL A 152 8.40 2.20 -6.58
C VAL A 152 9.90 2.40 -6.42
N TRP A 153 10.68 1.57 -7.11
CA TRP A 153 12.14 1.53 -6.98
C TRP A 153 12.79 1.71 -8.35
N TYR A 154 13.59 2.75 -8.53
CA TYR A 154 14.23 3.11 -9.81
C TYR A 154 13.25 3.09 -10.99
N SER A 155 12.08 3.68 -10.79
CA SER A 155 10.93 3.56 -11.68
C SER A 155 10.32 4.95 -11.90
N HIS A 156 10.12 5.33 -13.15
CA HIS A 156 9.86 6.72 -13.56
C HIS A 156 8.61 6.85 -14.43
N GLY A 157 7.99 8.03 -14.44
CA GLY A 157 6.88 8.32 -15.36
C GLY A 157 5.60 7.52 -15.10
N ASN A 158 5.48 6.86 -13.93
CA ASN A 158 4.34 5.99 -13.66
C ASN A 158 3.11 6.78 -13.19
N LEU A 159 1.93 6.31 -13.56
CA LEU A 159 0.65 6.78 -13.06
C LEU A 159 0.11 5.80 -12.03
N ILE A 160 -0.04 6.27 -10.80
CA ILE A 160 -0.63 5.52 -9.68
C ILE A 160 -1.91 6.23 -9.29
N GLU A 161 -3.05 5.71 -9.74
CA GLU A 161 -4.32 6.43 -9.62
C GLU A 161 -5.47 5.62 -9.01
N ASN A 162 -6.30 6.27 -8.20
CA ASN A 162 -7.55 5.70 -7.67
C ASN A 162 -7.41 4.34 -6.98
N ASN A 163 -6.23 4.02 -6.44
CA ASN A 163 -6.03 2.79 -5.66
C ASN A 163 -6.53 2.99 -4.23
N GLU A 164 -7.02 1.91 -3.62
CA GLU A 164 -7.40 1.87 -2.21
C GLU A 164 -6.40 0.98 -1.46
N VAL A 165 -5.58 1.61 -0.61
CA VAL A 165 -4.60 0.93 0.24
C VAL A 165 -5.11 0.94 1.68
N SER A 166 -5.07 -0.22 2.33
CA SER A 166 -5.36 -0.30 3.76
C SER A 166 -4.52 -1.30 4.52
N HIS A 167 -4.29 -1.03 5.81
CA HIS A 167 -3.59 -1.97 6.71
C HIS A 167 -2.23 -2.42 6.15
N ALA A 168 -1.49 -1.51 5.53
CA ALA A 168 -0.16 -1.77 4.99
C ALA A 168 0.90 -1.00 5.78
N ARG A 169 2.18 -1.24 5.48
CA ARG A 169 3.23 -0.40 6.04
C ARG A 169 3.20 0.96 5.36
N ASP A 170 3.78 1.08 4.18
CA ASP A 170 3.94 2.36 3.50
C ASP A 170 3.62 2.29 2.00
N LEU A 171 3.55 3.45 1.36
CA LEU A 171 3.90 3.57 -0.06
C LEU A 171 5.25 4.27 -0.16
N VAL A 172 6.21 3.67 -0.87
CA VAL A 172 7.59 4.14 -0.91
C VAL A 172 8.06 4.36 -2.33
N PHE A 173 8.62 5.54 -2.59
CA PHE A 173 9.20 5.98 -3.85
C PHE A 173 10.68 6.24 -3.64
N SER A 174 11.53 5.32 -4.11
CA SER A 174 12.98 5.38 -3.95
C SER A 174 13.66 5.48 -5.32
N ASN A 175 14.42 6.55 -5.53
CA ASN A 175 15.05 6.85 -6.82
C ASN A 175 14.02 6.89 -7.97
N ALA A 176 12.83 7.42 -7.70
CA ALA A 176 11.67 7.35 -8.57
C ALA A 176 11.20 8.76 -8.93
N ALA A 177 11.35 9.15 -10.19
CA ALA A 177 11.09 10.52 -10.64
C ALA A 177 9.87 10.60 -11.57
N GLU A 178 9.27 11.79 -11.65
CA GLU A 178 8.23 12.10 -12.65
C GLU A 178 6.98 11.22 -12.57
N ASN A 179 6.70 10.60 -11.41
CA ASN A 179 5.49 9.82 -11.22
C ASN A 179 4.33 10.72 -10.81
N ARG A 180 3.12 10.28 -11.17
CA ARG A 180 1.86 10.96 -10.86
C ARG A 180 1.02 10.08 -9.95
N ILE A 181 0.73 10.57 -8.75
CA ILE A 181 0.01 9.87 -7.70
C ILE A 181 -1.31 10.59 -7.48
N VAL A 182 -2.40 10.06 -8.04
CA VAL A 182 -3.66 10.81 -8.22
C VAL A 182 -4.87 10.10 -7.61
N GLY A 183 -5.63 10.77 -6.75
CA GLY A 183 -6.94 10.25 -6.31
C GLY A 183 -6.90 8.97 -5.47
N ASN A 184 -5.73 8.58 -4.94
CA ASN A 184 -5.61 7.36 -4.14
C ASN A 184 -6.18 7.57 -2.74
N ARG A 185 -6.72 6.51 -2.15
CA ARG A 185 -7.11 6.47 -0.74
C ARG A 185 -6.16 5.56 0.02
N ILE A 186 -5.52 6.09 1.06
CA ILE A 186 -4.57 5.34 1.88
C ILE A 186 -5.00 5.45 3.33
N ARG A 187 -5.27 4.33 3.99
CA ARG A 187 -5.82 4.36 5.35
C ARG A 187 -5.36 3.25 6.27
N HIS A 188 -5.26 3.52 7.57
CA HIS A 188 -4.82 2.54 8.57
C HIS A 188 -3.44 1.94 8.25
N SER A 189 -2.56 2.75 7.67
CA SER A 189 -1.19 2.40 7.29
C SER A 189 -0.18 3.23 8.10
N ARG A 190 1.11 2.91 8.00
CA ARG A 190 2.15 3.64 8.73
C ARG A 190 2.45 4.98 8.06
N ILE A 191 3.16 4.99 6.93
CA ILE A 191 3.44 6.21 6.16
C ILE A 191 2.62 6.20 4.88
N SER A 192 1.82 7.24 4.65
CA SER A 192 0.97 7.24 3.47
C SER A 192 1.79 7.32 2.18
N MET A 193 2.79 8.20 2.12
CA MET A 193 3.74 8.26 1.00
C MET A 193 5.12 8.71 1.49
N GLU A 194 6.17 8.01 1.08
CA GLU A 194 7.56 8.37 1.36
C GLU A 194 8.33 8.53 0.05
N PHE A 195 8.94 9.70 -0.17
CA PHE A 195 9.79 10.00 -1.32
C PHE A 195 11.25 10.12 -0.89
N VAL A 196 12.13 9.30 -1.45
CA VAL A 196 13.56 9.24 -1.12
C VAL A 196 14.37 9.31 -2.41
N TYR A 197 15.11 10.41 -2.63
CA TYR A 197 15.84 10.68 -3.88
C TYR A 197 14.95 10.61 -5.13
N SER A 198 13.73 11.13 -5.02
CA SER A 198 12.63 10.93 -5.97
C SER A 198 12.06 12.29 -6.40
N PRO A 199 12.75 13.04 -7.28
CA PRO A 199 12.33 14.39 -7.65
C PRO A 199 11.14 14.41 -8.61
N ASP A 200 10.54 15.59 -8.80
CA ASP A 200 9.57 15.87 -9.87
C ASP A 200 8.28 15.03 -9.87
N ASN A 201 7.91 14.46 -8.71
CA ASN A 201 6.63 13.73 -8.60
C ASN A 201 5.44 14.67 -8.35
N GLU A 202 4.29 14.32 -8.92
CA GLU A 202 3.01 15.00 -8.72
C GLU A 202 2.12 14.15 -7.80
N VAL A 203 1.59 14.76 -6.74
CA VAL A 203 0.71 14.10 -5.77
C VAL A 203 -0.56 14.93 -5.65
N THR A 204 -1.65 14.45 -6.26
CA THR A 204 -2.86 15.26 -6.46
C THR A 204 -4.14 14.55 -6.01
N GLY A 205 -5.00 15.23 -5.25
CA GLY A 205 -6.35 14.71 -4.95
C GLY A 205 -6.40 13.46 -4.07
N ASN A 206 -5.32 13.12 -3.34
CA ASN A 206 -5.26 11.90 -2.54
C ASN A 206 -5.90 12.09 -1.16
N ARG A 207 -6.42 11.00 -0.61
CA ARG A 207 -7.05 10.96 0.70
C ARG A 207 -6.30 10.04 1.66
N LEU A 208 -5.70 10.64 2.68
CA LEU A 208 -4.79 9.98 3.62
C LEU A 208 -5.46 9.99 5.01
N GLU A 209 -5.96 8.86 5.48
CA GLU A 209 -6.80 8.80 6.69
C GLU A 209 -6.31 7.77 7.71
N HIS A 210 -6.25 8.12 8.98
CA HIS A 210 -5.93 7.17 10.05
C HIS A 210 -4.56 6.48 9.82
N ASN A 211 -3.62 7.21 9.22
CA ASN A 211 -2.24 6.76 9.04
C ASN A 211 -1.35 7.40 10.12
N PHE A 212 -0.21 6.80 10.45
CA PHE A 212 0.72 7.40 11.42
C PHE A 212 1.38 8.66 10.86
N THR A 213 1.72 8.65 9.57
CA THR A 213 2.34 9.76 8.85
C THR A 213 1.64 9.98 7.51
N GLY A 214 1.44 11.25 7.13
CA GLY A 214 0.93 11.65 5.81
C GLY A 214 1.96 11.42 4.71
N VAL A 215 2.63 12.49 4.29
CA VAL A 215 3.65 12.46 3.24
C VAL A 215 5.01 12.86 3.81
N THR A 216 6.04 12.06 3.52
CA THR A 216 7.44 12.32 3.89
C THR A 216 8.26 12.52 2.63
N VAL A 217 9.09 13.57 2.59
CA VAL A 217 9.93 13.93 1.44
C VAL A 217 11.38 14.06 1.90
N ILE A 218 12.28 13.24 1.34
CA ILE A 218 13.68 13.10 1.72
C ILE A 218 14.53 13.24 0.45
N TYR A 219 15.41 14.25 0.42
CA TYR A 219 16.32 14.52 -0.71
C TYR A 219 15.65 14.48 -2.10
N SER A 220 14.41 14.97 -2.17
CA SER A 220 13.57 14.91 -3.37
C SER A 220 13.09 16.32 -3.69
N GLU A 221 13.60 16.88 -4.79
CA GLU A 221 13.30 18.25 -5.20
C GLU A 221 12.03 18.30 -6.08
N ALA A 222 11.45 19.49 -6.23
CA ALA A 222 10.35 19.74 -7.17
C ALA A 222 9.10 18.84 -7.05
N ILE A 223 8.86 18.22 -5.88
CA ILE A 223 7.59 17.54 -5.59
C ILE A 223 6.44 18.56 -5.59
N THR A 224 5.40 18.27 -6.38
CA THR A 224 4.14 19.03 -6.42
C THR A 224 3.07 18.28 -5.63
N LEU A 225 2.47 18.94 -4.65
CA LEU A 225 1.38 18.41 -3.84
C LEU A 225 0.17 19.34 -4.01
N SER A 226 -0.99 18.83 -4.46
CA SER A 226 -2.19 19.65 -4.65
C SER A 226 -3.48 18.89 -4.28
N ASP A 227 -4.46 19.57 -3.72
CA ASP A 227 -5.79 19.02 -3.39
C ASP A 227 -5.81 17.72 -2.58
N ASN A 228 -4.76 17.45 -1.79
CA ASN A 228 -4.69 16.27 -0.92
C ASN A 228 -5.35 16.55 0.42
N SER A 229 -6.15 15.61 0.92
CA SER A 229 -6.73 15.66 2.26
C SER A 229 -6.02 14.66 3.18
N THR A 230 -5.54 15.14 4.33
CA THR A 230 -4.86 14.31 5.33
C THR A 230 -5.59 14.41 6.66
N ARG A 231 -5.96 13.27 7.22
CA ARG A 231 -6.49 13.11 8.58
C ARG A 231 -5.59 12.13 9.31
N VAL A 232 -4.62 12.67 10.05
CA VAL A 232 -3.73 11.89 10.91
C VAL A 232 -4.46 11.66 12.23
N ASP A 233 -4.54 10.40 12.68
CA ASP A 233 -4.92 10.14 14.07
C ASP A 233 -3.67 10.25 14.93
N ASP A 234 -3.64 11.22 15.85
CA ASP A 234 -2.52 11.45 16.78
C ASP A 234 -2.07 10.17 17.50
N ASN A 235 -0.83 9.70 17.28
CA ASN A 235 0.29 9.75 18.25
C ASN A 235 1.50 8.92 17.75
N TRP A 236 2.64 9.56 17.48
CA TRP A 236 4.01 9.20 17.92
C TRP A 236 4.97 10.28 17.40
N LEU A 237 5.41 11.16 18.31
CA LEU A 237 6.43 12.18 18.05
C LEU A 237 7.77 11.51 17.69
N ALA A 238 8.11 11.45 16.41
CA ALA A 238 9.49 11.40 15.93
C ALA A 238 9.58 11.87 14.48
N GLY A 239 9.97 13.13 14.31
CA GLY A 239 10.31 13.69 13.00
C GLY A 239 9.56 14.99 12.78
N ARG A 240 10.32 16.09 12.69
CA ARG A 240 9.81 17.39 12.25
C ARG A 240 8.97 17.16 10.98
N VAL A 241 7.65 17.33 11.07
CA VAL A 241 6.91 17.87 9.94
C VAL A 241 7.58 19.21 9.72
N ALA A 242 8.44 19.31 8.70
CA ALA A 242 8.86 20.61 8.26
C ALA A 242 7.55 21.35 7.95
N GLU A 243 7.26 22.41 8.69
CA GLU A 243 6.34 23.43 8.22
C GLU A 243 6.95 23.97 6.93
N VAL A 244 6.68 23.28 5.82
CA VAL A 244 6.98 23.78 4.49
C VAL A 244 5.89 24.80 4.21
N ARG A 245 6.01 26.00 4.80
CA ARG A 245 5.40 27.20 4.23
C ARG A 245 6.14 27.51 2.93
N ARG A 246 5.91 26.69 1.90
CA ARG A 246 6.10 27.17 0.54
C ARG A 246 4.88 28.05 0.25
N LEU A 247 5.13 29.22 -0.31
CA LEU A 247 4.11 30.13 -0.78
C LEU A 247 4.02 29.94 -2.30
N ASP A 248 2.86 30.16 -2.89
CA ASP A 248 2.70 30.26 -4.34
C ASP A 248 3.41 31.51 -4.88
N ALA A 249 3.40 31.69 -6.21
CA ALA A 249 4.01 32.84 -6.87
C ALA A 249 3.44 34.20 -6.42
N ASN A 250 2.31 34.20 -5.71
CA ASN A 250 1.61 35.39 -5.20
C ASN A 250 1.77 35.57 -3.68
N GLY A 251 2.57 34.73 -3.00
CA GLY A 251 2.80 34.81 -1.56
C GLY A 251 1.71 34.15 -0.71
N THR A 252 0.84 33.32 -1.30
CA THR A 252 -0.24 32.59 -0.62
C THR A 252 0.22 31.18 -0.25
N PRO A 253 -0.05 30.65 0.95
CA PRO A 253 0.21 29.24 1.25
C PRO A 253 -0.52 28.34 0.24
N TRP A 254 0.21 27.51 -0.51
CA TRP A 254 -0.39 26.54 -1.46
C TRP A 254 -1.03 25.34 -0.74
N MET A 255 -0.80 25.21 0.57
CA MET A 255 -1.46 24.26 1.46
C MET A 255 -1.72 24.93 2.81
N THR A 256 -2.93 24.78 3.33
CA THR A 256 -3.26 25.11 4.72
C THR A 256 -3.38 23.81 5.50
N THR A 257 -2.42 23.53 6.38
CA THR A 257 -2.55 22.47 7.39
C THR A 257 -3.19 23.07 8.63
N GLU A 258 -4.38 22.61 9.01
CA GLU A 258 -4.96 22.95 10.31
C GLU A 258 -4.64 21.83 11.31
N PRO A 259 -3.77 22.08 12.31
CA PRO A 259 -3.56 21.11 13.37
C PRO A 259 -4.84 21.04 14.22
N ILE A 260 -5.42 19.86 14.27
CA ILE A 260 -6.62 19.57 15.05
C ILE A 260 -6.19 18.74 16.25
N TYR A 261 -6.45 19.23 17.46
CA TYR A 261 -6.04 18.55 18.69
C TYR A 261 -7.24 17.87 19.37
N ARG A 262 -7.02 16.67 19.91
CA ARG A 262 -7.99 15.96 20.76
C ARG A 262 -7.49 15.80 22.19
N ILE A 263 -8.34 16.20 23.14
CA ILE A 263 -8.08 16.01 24.57
C ILE A 263 -8.41 14.56 24.93
N LYS A 264 -7.45 13.83 25.52
CA LYS A 264 -7.70 12.49 26.03
C LYS A 264 -8.70 12.53 27.20
N PRO A 265 -9.59 11.53 27.32
CA PRO A 265 -10.45 11.41 28.50
C PRO A 265 -9.62 11.47 29.79
N MET A 266 -10.17 12.14 30.82
CA MET A 266 -9.56 12.34 32.14
C MET A 266 -8.37 13.33 32.21
N TRP A 267 -7.95 13.92 31.10
CA TRP A 267 -6.95 15.00 31.11
C TRP A 267 -7.64 16.34 31.26
N ARG A 268 -7.10 17.20 32.13
CA ARG A 268 -7.57 18.57 32.25
C ARG A 268 -6.70 19.49 31.39
N VAL A 269 -7.31 20.29 30.52
CA VAL A 269 -6.62 21.23 29.65
C VAL A 269 -7.24 22.61 29.79
N LEU A 270 -6.40 23.62 29.99
CA LEU A 270 -6.79 25.03 29.89
C LEU A 270 -6.23 25.61 28.60
N LEU A 271 -7.08 26.30 27.84
CA LEU A 271 -6.70 27.14 26.71
C LEU A 271 -6.90 28.60 27.12
N ASN A 272 -5.83 29.39 27.14
CA ASN A 272 -5.84 30.78 27.59
C ASN A 272 -6.51 30.95 28.97
N GLY A 273 -6.22 30.02 29.88
CA GLY A 273 -6.78 29.98 31.24
C GLY A 273 -8.21 29.43 31.35
N LYS A 274 -8.89 29.12 30.23
CA LYS A 274 -10.24 28.54 30.22
C LYS A 274 -10.18 27.02 30.15
N ASP A 275 -10.88 26.35 31.05
CA ASP A 275 -11.00 24.89 31.06
C ASP A 275 -11.84 24.38 29.89
N ILE A 276 -11.26 23.51 29.08
CA ILE A 276 -11.86 22.94 27.86
C ILE A 276 -12.04 21.42 27.93
N SER A 277 -11.79 20.81 29.10
CA SER A 277 -11.70 19.37 29.30
C SER A 277 -13.03 18.62 29.11
N TYR A 278 -14.16 19.32 29.23
CA TYR A 278 -15.51 18.76 29.20
C TYR A 278 -16.39 19.35 28.09
N ALA A 279 -15.81 20.06 27.13
CA ALA A 279 -16.55 20.75 26.07
C ALA A 279 -17.26 19.80 25.07
N GLY A 280 -17.17 18.48 25.25
CA GLY A 280 -18.12 17.52 24.68
C GLY A 280 -18.39 17.70 23.19
N GLY A 281 -17.32 17.75 22.38
CA GLY A 281 -17.44 17.94 20.93
C GLY A 281 -16.08 17.84 20.28
N THR A 282 -16.02 17.02 19.24
CA THR A 282 -14.86 16.65 18.43
C THR A 282 -14.05 17.86 17.97
N GLU A 283 -12.74 17.83 18.21
CA GLU A 283 -11.72 18.60 17.46
C GLU A 283 -11.65 20.10 17.81
N MET A 284 -10.49 20.56 18.31
CA MET A 284 -10.26 21.98 18.61
C MET A 284 -9.12 22.54 17.78
N GLN A 285 -9.37 23.69 17.15
CA GLN A 285 -8.34 24.50 16.48
C GLN A 285 -7.56 25.30 17.53
N ILE A 286 -6.23 25.31 17.40
CA ILE A 286 -5.31 26.09 18.22
C ILE A 286 -4.57 27.05 17.30
N THR A 287 -4.55 28.34 17.66
CA THR A 287 -3.99 29.41 16.85
C THR A 287 -2.63 29.86 17.37
N PRO A 288 -1.75 30.42 16.51
CA PRO A 288 -0.49 31.00 16.97
C PRO A 288 -0.71 32.09 18.03
N GLY A 289 -0.15 31.89 19.23
CA GLY A 289 -0.29 32.79 20.37
C GLY A 289 -1.19 32.25 21.50
N ASP A 290 -1.91 31.15 21.26
CA ASP A 290 -2.66 30.47 22.31
C ASP A 290 -1.74 29.80 23.35
N GLU A 291 -2.11 29.92 24.62
CA GLU A 291 -1.42 29.32 25.75
C GLU A 291 -2.18 28.07 26.24
N LEU A 292 -1.48 26.93 26.32
CA LEU A 292 -2.04 25.66 26.76
C LEU A 292 -1.43 25.22 28.10
N HIS A 293 -2.29 24.92 29.06
CA HIS A 293 -1.90 24.32 30.34
C HIS A 293 -2.52 22.93 30.44
N ILE A 294 -1.69 21.90 30.50
CA ILE A 294 -2.11 20.50 30.41
C ILE A 294 -1.83 19.81 31.75
N PHE A 295 -2.85 19.19 32.32
CA PHE A 295 -2.82 18.52 33.61
C PHE A 295 -3.19 17.04 33.43
N PRO A 296 -2.27 16.11 33.73
CA PRO A 296 -2.55 14.69 33.63
C PRO A 296 -3.55 14.25 34.71
N PRO A 297 -4.26 13.12 34.50
CA PRO A 297 -5.19 12.59 35.50
C PRO A 297 -4.47 12.28 36.81
N GLY A 298 -5.07 12.69 37.94
CA GLY A 298 -4.62 12.34 39.28
C GLY A 298 -3.61 13.29 39.93
N ARG A 299 -3.46 14.53 39.44
CA ARG A 299 -2.72 15.61 40.11
C ARG A 299 -3.57 16.86 40.28
#